data_AF-A0AA41DAX0-F1
#
_entry.id   AF-A0AA41DAX0-F1
#
_cell.length_a   1.000
_cell.length_b   1.000
_cell.length_c   1.000
_cell.angle_alpha   90.00
_cell.angle_beta   90.00
_cell.angle_gamma   90.00
#
_symmetry.space_group_name_H-M   'P 1'
#
loop_
_entity.id
_entity.type
_entity.pdbx_description
1 polymer ?
#
loop_
_entity_poly.entity_id
_entity_poly.type
_entity_poly.pdbx_seq_one_letter_code
_entity_poly.pdbx_strand_id
1 'polypeptide(L)' 'MADHIDMANDLAEAETARHIAAARQPIPVGVAGQCEQCGDEFPRLVRDHGGLRCGFCRDGRRKPR' A
#
# COMPACT_ATOMS: atom_id res chain seq x y z
N MET A 1 -23.25 8.05 -32.64
CA MET A 1 -24.08 7.04 -31.95
C MET A 1 -23.11 6.24 -31.12
N ALA A 2 -23.25 6.23 -29.80
CA ALA A 2 -22.39 5.41 -28.95
C ALA A 2 -22.89 3.97 -29.04
N ASP A 3 -22.01 3.03 -29.34
CA ASP A 3 -22.34 1.61 -29.33
C ASP A 3 -22.13 1.00 -27.94
N HIS A 4 -22.33 -0.32 -27.82
CA HIS A 4 -22.14 -1.02 -26.55
C HIS A 4 -20.68 -1.03 -26.09
N ILE A 5 -19.73 -0.90 -27.01
CA ILE A 5 -18.30 -0.85 -26.70
C ILE A 5 -17.95 0.52 -26.13
N ASP A 6 -18.49 1.59 -26.71
CA ASP A 6 -18.31 2.96 -26.19
C ASP A 6 -18.80 3.06 -24.74
N MET A 7 -20.01 2.55 -24.45
CA MET A 7 -20.55 2.55 -23.09
C MET A 7 -19.74 1.68 -22.11
N ALA A 8 -19.18 0.56 -22.58
CA ALA A 8 -18.34 -0.30 -21.76
C ALA A 8 -16.99 0.37 -21.42
N ASN A 9 -16.40 1.08 -22.38
CA ASN A 9 -15.16 1.82 -22.18
C ASN A 9 -15.35 2.97 -21.20
N ASP A 10 -16.44 3.75 -21.32
CA ASP A 10 -16.76 4.83 -20.38
C ASP A 10 -16.86 4.32 -18.93
N LEU A 11 -17.50 3.15 -18.75
CA LEU A 11 -17.61 2.52 -17.43
C LEU A 11 -16.24 2.07 -16.90
N ALA A 12 -15.43 1.44 -17.74
CA ALA A 12 -14.09 0.98 -17.37
C ALA A 12 -13.16 2.14 -17.00
N GLU A 13 -13.22 3.26 -17.72
CA GLU A 13 -12.46 4.46 -17.41
C GLU A 13 -12.89 5.06 -16.07
N ALA A 14 -14.20 5.18 -15.83
CA ALA A 14 -14.74 5.67 -14.56
C ALA A 14 -14.40 4.76 -13.38
N GLU A 15 -14.33 3.44 -13.59
CA GLU A 15 -13.89 2.48 -12.57
C GLU A 15 -12.38 2.62 -12.29
N THR A 16 -11.58 2.69 -13.35
CA THR A 16 -10.12 2.83 -13.26
C THR A 16 -9.75 4.11 -12.51
N ALA A 17 -10.41 5.24 -12.82
CA ALA A 17 -10.17 6.51 -12.13
C ALA A 17 -10.48 6.43 -10.63
N ARG A 18 -11.57 5.75 -10.25
CA ARG A 18 -11.94 5.52 -8.85
C ARG A 18 -10.90 4.67 -8.13
N HIS A 19 -10.43 3.59 -8.74
CA HIS A 19 -9.40 2.73 -8.16
C HIS A 19 -8.05 3.44 -8.00
N ILE A 20 -7.64 4.24 -8.98
CA ILE A 20 -6.41 5.06 -8.89
C ILE A 20 -6.52 6.05 -7.73
N ALA A 21 -7.65 6.74 -7.60
CA ALA A 21 -7.87 7.68 -6.50
C ALA A 21 -7.80 6.98 -5.14
N ALA A 22 -8.42 5.80 -5.01
CA ALA A 22 -8.36 5.01 -3.77
C ALA A 22 -6.94 4.52 -3.44
N ALA A 23 -6.16 4.11 -4.46
CA ALA A 23 -4.80 3.60 -4.30
C ALA A 23 -3.77 4.70 -3.98
N ARG A 24 -4.05 5.97 -4.31
CA ARG A 24 -3.20 7.13 -4.01
C ARG A 24 -3.26 7.53 -2.53
N GLN A 25 -3.03 6.58 -1.63
CA GLN A 25 -2.83 6.86 -0.21
C GLN A 25 -1.41 7.39 0.04
N PRO A 26 -1.21 8.32 0.98
CA PRO A 26 0.12 8.77 1.39
C PRO A 26 0.98 7.56 1.79
N ILE A 27 2.08 7.34 1.08
CA ILE A 27 3.03 6.28 1.44
C ILE A 27 3.96 6.85 2.51
N PRO A 28 3.92 6.35 3.76
CA PRO A 28 4.79 6.87 4.81
C PRO A 28 6.26 6.62 4.47
N VAL A 29 7.07 7.66 4.67
CA VAL A 29 8.52 7.61 4.54
C VAL A 29 9.06 6.62 5.57
N GLY A 30 9.92 5.72 5.12
CA GLY A 30 10.56 4.78 6.02
C GLY A 30 11.96 5.24 6.41
N VAL A 31 12.41 4.79 7.57
CA VAL A 31 13.77 4.99 8.10
C VAL A 31 14.45 3.63 8.26
N ALA A 32 15.77 3.58 8.08
CA ALA A 32 16.53 2.37 8.35
C ALA A 32 16.72 2.17 9.87
N GLY A 33 16.75 0.92 10.32
CA GLY A 33 17.05 0.59 11.71
C GLY A 33 16.45 -0.75 12.15
N GLN A 34 16.31 -0.91 13.47
CA GLN A 34 15.76 -2.11 14.09
C GLN A 34 14.25 -1.99 14.35
N CYS A 35 13.48 -3.02 13.98
CA CYS A 35 12.04 -3.10 14.23
C CYS A 35 11.75 -3.28 15.73
N GLU A 36 10.96 -2.38 16.33
CA GLU A 36 10.64 -2.39 17.77
C GLU A 36 9.76 -3.58 18.19
N GLN A 37 9.12 -4.28 17.24
CA GLN A 37 8.28 -5.44 17.54
C GLN A 37 9.01 -6.78 17.42
N CYS A 38 9.88 -6.95 16.43
CA CYS A 38 10.51 -8.25 16.16
C CYS A 38 12.03 -8.25 16.32
N GLY A 39 12.67 -7.10 16.53
CA GLY A 39 14.11 -6.99 16.75
C GLY A 39 14.98 -7.14 15.49
N ASP A 40 14.39 -7.43 14.32
CA ASP A 40 15.15 -7.54 13.07
C ASP A 40 15.48 -6.16 12.50
N GLU A 41 16.61 -6.07 11.81
CA GLU A 41 17.05 -4.87 11.09
C GLU A 41 16.43 -4.82 9.68
N PHE A 42 15.86 -3.68 9.33
CA PHE A 42 15.27 -3.45 8.01
C PHE A 42 15.71 -2.10 7.44
N PRO A 43 15.89 -2.01 6.11
CA PRO A 43 16.21 -0.75 5.45
C PRO A 43 15.04 0.23 5.46
N ARG A 44 13.81 -0.25 5.74
CA ARG A 44 12.59 0.54 5.74
C ARG A 44 11.66 0.15 6.89
N LEU A 45 11.71 0.93 7.96
CA LEU A 45 10.77 0.92 9.06
C LEU A 45 9.83 2.11 8.95
N VAL A 46 8.56 1.91 9.21
CA VAL A 46 7.54 2.95 9.19
C VAL A 46 7.07 3.20 10.61
N ARG A 47 6.91 4.48 10.98
CA ARG A 47 6.29 4.86 12.25
C ARG A 47 4.81 4.49 12.21
N ASP A 48 4.43 3.59 13.10
CA ASP A 48 3.07 3.11 13.32
C ASP A 48 2.61 3.49 14.74
N HIS A 49 1.37 3.17 15.11
CA HIS A 49 0.76 3.49 16.41
C HIS A 49 1.60 3.04 17.62
N GLY A 50 2.40 1.98 17.45
CA GLY A 50 3.25 1.39 18.48
C GLY A 50 4.73 1.38 18.14
N GLY A 51 5.26 2.40 17.44
CA GLY A 51 6.69 2.59 17.21
C GLY A 51 7.17 2.37 15.77
N LEU A 52 8.49 2.25 15.57
CA LEU A 52 9.08 1.92 14.27
C LEU A 52 8.91 0.42 13.96
N ARG A 53 8.09 0.11 12.95
CA ARG A 53 7.76 -1.28 12.58
C ARG A 53 8.15 -1.60 11.15
N CYS A 54 8.57 -2.84 10.94
CA CYS A 54 8.82 -3.38 9.60
C CYS A 54 7.50 -3.72 8.89
N GLY A 55 7.54 -3.87 7.57
CA GLY A 55 6.36 -4.19 6.76
C GLY A 55 5.65 -5.48 7.19
N PHE A 56 6.39 -6.49 7.66
CA PHE A 56 5.79 -7.75 8.12
C PHE A 56 5.01 -7.59 9.43
N CYS A 57 5.61 -6.92 10.41
CA CYS A 57 4.98 -6.67 11.71
C CYS A 57 3.79 -5.72 11.61
N ARG A 58 3.91 -4.66 10.79
CA ARG A 58 2.83 -3.71 10.53
C ARG A 58 1.66 -4.36 9.78
N ASP A 59 1.95 -5.15 8.75
CA ASP A 59 0.92 -5.73 7.88
C ASP A 59 0.43 -7.12 8.38
N GLY A 60 0.93 -7.61 9.51
CA GLY A 60 0.58 -8.93 10.06
C GLY A 60 1.01 -10.12 9.17
N ARG A 61 2.03 -9.93 8.33
CA ARG A 61 2.48 -10.93 7.35
C ARG A 61 3.60 -11.81 7.89
N ARG A 62 3.68 -13.05 7.41
CA ARG A 62 4.79 -13.96 7.74
C ARG A 62 6.06 -13.53 7.00
N LYS A 63 7.17 -13.42 7.74
CA LYS A 63 8.50 -13.17 7.16
C LYS A 63 8.94 -14.37 6.28
N PRO A 64 9.48 -14.14 5.09
CA PRO A 64 10.23 -15.18 4.38
C PRO A 64 11.43 -15.55 5.26
N ARG A 65 11.66 -16.85 5.46
CA ARG A 65 12.80 -17.36 6.21
C ARG A 65 14.03 -17.44 5.33
#